data_AF-A0A967LKB9-F1
#
_entry.id   AF-A0A967LKB9-F1
#
_cell.length_a   1.000
_cell.length_b   1.000
_cell.length_c   1.000
_cell.angle_alpha   90.00
_cell.angle_beta   90.00
_cell.angle_gamma   90.00
#
_symmetry.space_group_name_H-M   'P 1'
#
loop_
_entity.id
_entity.type
_entity.pdbx_description
1 polymer ?
#
loop_
_entity_poly.entity_id
_entity_poly.type
_entity_poly.pdbx_seq_one_letter_code
_entity_poly.pdbx_strand_id
1 'polypeptide(L)'
;ANTHTETSGTGRQTTRFREEARRIIKEAVGAGPEDALIFCGSGATGAVHTLIEVLNLCLPSDLSARYDLLAEIPAEERPVVFIGPYEHHSNELPW
;
A
#
# COMPACT_ATOMS: atom_id res chain seq x y z
N ALA A 1 1.49 -4.37 -20.31
CA ALA A 1 2.23 -5.51 -20.88
C ALA A 1 2.41 -6.54 -19.78
N ASN A 2 1.93 -7.77 -19.97
CA ASN A 2 1.90 -8.79 -18.94
C ASN A 2 3.32 -9.35 -18.75
N THR A 3 3.84 -9.30 -17.53
CA THR A 3 5.20 -9.71 -17.14
C THR A 3 5.43 -11.22 -17.15
N HIS A 4 4.50 -12.00 -17.72
CA HIS A 4 4.55 -13.47 -17.69
C HIS A 4 5.23 -14.09 -18.92
N THR A 5 5.71 -13.28 -19.87
CA THR A 5 6.44 -13.76 -21.05
C THR A 5 7.73 -12.98 -21.22
N GLU A 6 8.83 -13.58 -20.74
CA GLU A 6 10.20 -13.13 -21.01
C GLU A 6 10.64 -13.32 -22.48
N THR A 7 9.72 -13.77 -23.35
CA THR A 7 10.00 -14.25 -24.71
C THR A 7 10.09 -13.14 -25.75
N SER A 8 9.77 -11.88 -25.43
CA SER A 8 9.97 -10.74 -26.35
C SER A 8 11.06 -9.78 -25.85
N GLY A 9 11.88 -9.26 -26.76
CA GLY A 9 12.93 -8.28 -26.43
C GLY A 9 12.40 -7.05 -25.69
N THR A 10 11.17 -6.63 -25.99
CA THR A 10 10.47 -5.51 -25.33
C THR A 10 9.99 -5.84 -23.92
N GLY A 11 9.60 -7.09 -23.65
CA GLY A 11 9.26 -7.56 -22.30
C GLY A 11 10.47 -7.58 -21.37
N ARG A 12 11.63 -8.04 -21.88
CA ARG A 12 12.90 -8.03 -21.14
C ARG A 12 13.34 -6.60 -20.83
N GLN A 13 13.24 -5.69 -21.78
CA GLN A 13 13.63 -4.30 -21.59
C GLN A 13 12.74 -3.58 -20.55
N THR A 14 11.42 -3.74 -20.63
CA THR A 14 10.49 -3.17 -19.65
C THR A 14 10.76 -3.70 -18.24
N THR A 15 11.09 -4.99 -18.10
CA THR A 15 11.46 -5.58 -16.81
C THR A 15 12.73 -4.94 -16.25
N ARG A 16 13.76 -4.75 -17.07
CA ARG A 16 15.00 -4.07 -16.65
C ARG A 16 14.76 -2.65 -16.17
N PHE A 17 13.98 -1.87 -16.91
CA PHE A 17 13.63 -0.50 -16.49
C PHE A 17 12.87 -0.49 -15.16
N ARG A 18 11.99 -1.47 -14.94
CA ARG A 18 11.28 -1.61 -13.66
C ARG A 18 12.23 -1.89 -12.50
N GLU A 19 13.18 -2.81 -12.66
CA GLU A 19 14.17 -3.12 -11.61
C GLU A 19 15.14 -1.96 -11.37
N GLU A 20 15.54 -1.26 -12.44
CA GLU A 20 16.37 -0.07 -12.32
C GLU A 20 15.65 1.06 -11.56
N ALA A 21 14.38 1.31 -11.87
CA ALA A 21 13.56 2.27 -11.14
C ALA A 21 13.44 1.88 -9.65
N ARG A 22 13.25 0.59 -9.34
CA ARG A 22 13.22 0.10 -7.95
C ARG A 22 14.52 0.41 -7.22
N ARG A 23 15.67 0.14 -7.86
CA ARG A 23 16.99 0.41 -7.28
C ARG A 23 17.18 1.89 -7.00
N ILE A 24 16.90 2.75 -7.98
CA ILE A 24 17.04 4.21 -7.85
C ILE A 24 16.19 4.74 -6.69
N ILE A 25 14.92 4.32 -6.60
CA ILE A 25 14.03 4.76 -5.52
C ILE A 25 14.53 4.28 -4.16
N LYS A 26 14.93 3.00 -4.04
CA LYS A 26 15.47 2.45 -2.78
C LYS A 26 16.72 3.19 -2.32
N GLU A 27 17.67 3.45 -3.23
CA GLU A 27 18.88 4.23 -2.95
C GLU A 27 18.52 5.66 -2.48
N ALA A 28 17.55 6.31 -3.14
CA ALA A 28 17.15 7.67 -2.82
C ALA A 28 16.50 7.82 -1.42
N VAL A 29 15.84 6.78 -0.92
CA VAL A 29 15.18 6.78 0.41
C VAL A 29 15.98 6.02 1.48
N GLY A 30 17.16 5.49 1.14
CA GLY A 30 17.99 4.71 2.06
C GLY A 30 17.41 3.34 2.44
N ALA A 31 16.55 2.76 1.59
CA ALA A 31 15.93 1.46 1.84
C ALA A 31 16.94 0.30 1.67
N GLY A 32 16.96 -0.58 2.66
CA GLY A 32 17.82 -1.76 2.74
C GLY A 32 17.18 -3.06 2.23
N PRO A 33 17.81 -4.20 2.54
CA PRO A 33 17.31 -5.54 2.17
C PRO A 33 15.98 -5.91 2.82
N GLU A 34 15.71 -5.42 4.03
CA GLU A 34 14.48 -5.68 4.79
C GLU A 34 13.29 -4.82 4.35
N ASP A 35 13.54 -3.81 3.50
CA ASP A 35 12.51 -2.88 3.06
C ASP A 35 11.84 -3.35 1.76
N ALA A 36 10.51 -3.30 1.75
CA ALA A 36 9.71 -3.57 0.56
C ALA A 36 9.46 -2.29 -0.24
N LEU A 37 9.54 -2.38 -1.58
CA LEU A 37 9.06 -1.34 -2.48
C LEU A 37 7.81 -1.86 -3.20
N ILE A 38 6.68 -1.19 -2.99
CA ILE A 38 5.39 -1.58 -3.56
C ILE A 38 4.94 -0.47 -4.53
N PHE A 39 4.52 -0.86 -5.73
CA PHE A 39 3.95 0.09 -6.69
C PHE A 39 2.44 0.15 -6.47
N CYS A 40 1.94 1.29 -5.98
CA CYS A 40 0.55 1.45 -5.54
C CYS A 40 -0.37 2.15 -6.56
N GLY A 41 0.00 2.15 -7.85
CA GLY A 41 -0.76 2.83 -8.90
C GLY A 41 -0.55 4.35 -8.89
N SER A 42 -1.63 5.14 -8.92
CA SER A 42 -1.57 6.59 -9.12
C SER A 42 -1.71 7.39 -7.82
N GLY A 43 -0.65 8.12 -7.46
CA GLY A 43 -0.68 9.18 -6.44
C GLY A 43 -0.64 8.68 -5.00
N ALA A 44 -0.65 9.64 -4.06
CA ALA A 44 -0.54 9.38 -2.63
C ALA A 44 -1.75 8.61 -2.06
N THR A 45 -2.96 8.88 -2.55
CA THR A 45 -4.17 8.17 -2.11
C THR A 45 -4.06 6.66 -2.32
N GLY A 46 -3.60 6.22 -3.51
CA GLY A 46 -3.39 4.80 -3.79
C GLY A 46 -2.35 4.18 -2.86
N ALA A 47 -1.26 4.90 -2.57
CA ALA A 47 -0.24 4.44 -1.64
C ALA A 47 -0.77 4.27 -0.21
N VAL A 48 -1.54 5.23 0.31
CA VAL A 48 -2.16 5.15 1.64
C VAL A 48 -3.14 3.99 1.71
N HIS A 49 -4.01 3.82 0.71
CA HIS A 49 -4.94 2.69 0.67
C HIS A 49 -4.21 1.35 0.65
N THR A 50 -3.19 1.17 -0.18
CA THR A 50 -2.40 -0.06 -0.21
C THR A 50 -1.73 -0.35 1.13
N LEU A 51 -1.23 0.68 1.82
CA LEU A 51 -0.63 0.51 3.15
C LEU A 51 -1.65 -0.01 4.16
N ILE A 52 -2.84 0.58 4.19
CA ILE A 52 -3.94 0.17 5.09
C ILE A 52 -4.38 -1.27 4.84
N GLU A 53 -4.50 -1.65 3.56
CA GLU A 53 -4.86 -3.02 3.16
C GLU A 53 -3.79 -4.03 3.56
N VAL A 54 -2.51 -3.74 3.31
CA VAL A 54 -1.40 -4.64 3.65
C VAL A 54 -1.30 -4.85 5.16
N LEU A 55 -1.59 -3.82 5.95
CA LEU A 55 -1.58 -3.87 7.41
C LEU A 55 -2.88 -4.45 8.00
N ASN A 56 -3.91 -4.70 7.19
CA ASN A 56 -5.23 -5.18 7.60
C ASN A 56 -5.89 -4.32 8.70
N LEU A 57 -5.79 -3.00 8.57
CA LEU A 57 -6.27 -2.07 9.61
C LEU A 57 -7.78 -1.75 9.52
N CYS A 58 -8.43 -2.06 8.39
CA CYS A 58 -9.84 -1.73 8.17
C CYS A 58 -10.69 -2.99 7.98
N LEU A 59 -11.84 -3.01 8.63
CA LEU A 59 -12.90 -4.00 8.37
C LEU A 59 -13.72 -3.56 7.14
N PRO A 60 -14.30 -4.50 6.38
CA PRO A 60 -15.25 -4.15 5.33
C PRO A 60 -16.47 -3.46 5.94
N SER A 61 -16.67 -2.17 5.62
CA SER A 61 -17.64 -1.29 6.29
C SER A 61 -19.07 -1.84 6.32
N ASP A 62 -19.60 -2.28 5.17
CA ASP A 62 -20.96 -2.82 5.05
C ASP A 62 -21.17 -4.09 5.87
N LEU A 63 -20.15 -4.97 5.91
CA LEU A 63 -20.21 -6.21 6.68
C LEU A 63 -20.05 -5.93 8.18
N SER A 64 -19.14 -5.02 8.54
CA SER A 64 -18.96 -4.61 9.93
C SER A 64 -20.23 -4.00 10.50
N ALA A 65 -20.95 -3.18 9.73
CA ALA A 65 -22.23 -2.62 10.17
C ALA A 65 -23.36 -3.66 10.24
N ARG A 66 -23.40 -4.60 9.29
CA ARG A 66 -24.46 -5.63 9.23
C ARG A 66 -24.31 -6.72 10.29
N TYR A 67 -23.07 -7.08 10.62
CA TYR A 67 -22.75 -8.22 11.49
C TYR A 67 -22.03 -7.83 12.78
N ASP A 68 -21.94 -6.53 13.08
CA ASP A 68 -21.28 -5.98 14.27
C ASP A 68 -19.85 -6.51 14.49
N LEU A 69 -19.09 -6.66 13.40
CA LEU A 69 -17.76 -7.30 13.43
C LEU A 69 -16.77 -6.59 14.36
N LEU A 70 -16.94 -5.28 14.56
CA LEU A 70 -16.09 -4.51 15.46
C LEU A 70 -16.32 -4.91 16.93
N ALA A 71 -17.55 -5.26 17.32
CA ALA A 71 -17.86 -5.68 18.68
C ALA A 71 -17.19 -7.01 19.06
N GLU A 72 -16.91 -7.86 18.07
CA GLU A 72 -16.21 -9.14 18.25
C GLU A 72 -14.69 -8.98 18.50
N ILE A 73 -14.13 -7.79 18.29
CA ILE A 73 -12.71 -7.50 18.50
C ILE A 73 -12.52 -6.80 19.86
N PRO A 74 -11.68 -7.32 20.77
CA PRO A 74 -11.35 -6.66 22.04
C PRO A 74 -10.86 -5.23 21.83
N ALA A 75 -11.25 -4.30 22.69
CA ALA A 75 -10.96 -2.88 22.51
C ALA A 75 -9.45 -2.58 22.48
N GLU A 76 -8.67 -3.33 23.26
CA GLU A 76 -7.20 -3.27 23.34
C GLU A 76 -6.48 -3.78 22.08
N GLU A 77 -7.17 -4.56 21.23
CA GLU A 77 -6.62 -5.06 19.97
C GLU A 77 -6.99 -4.17 18.78
N ARG A 78 -7.90 -3.20 18.96
CA ARG A 78 -8.32 -2.30 17.89
C ARG A 78 -7.23 -1.26 17.62
N PRO A 79 -6.81 -1.07 16.36
CA PRO A 79 -5.80 -0.07 16.03
C PRO A 79 -6.32 1.33 16.31
N VAL A 80 -5.44 2.20 16.82
CA VAL A 80 -5.71 3.63 16.99
C VAL A 80 -4.84 4.40 16.02
N VAL A 81 -5.48 5.22 15.18
CA VAL A 81 -4.80 6.04 14.18
C VAL A 81 -4.81 7.49 14.66
N PHE A 82 -3.62 8.08 14.78
CA PHE A 82 -3.46 9.50 15.14
C PHE A 82 -3.21 10.32 13.88
N ILE A 83 -4.07 11.31 13.62
CA ILE A 83 -4.01 12.18 12.45
C ILE A 83 -3.62 13.58 12.90
N GLY A 84 -2.59 14.16 12.26
CA GLY A 84 -2.11 15.51 12.55
C GLY A 84 -3.05 16.60 12.01
N PRO A 85 -2.94 17.85 12.49
CA PRO A 85 -3.81 18.96 12.07
C PRO A 85 -3.50 19.51 10.66
N TYR A 86 -2.42 19.05 10.01
CA TYR A 86 -1.97 19.55 8.71
C TYR A 86 -1.79 18.41 7.70
N GLU A 87 -2.58 17.35 7.84
CA GLU A 87 -2.53 16.20 6.95
C GLU A 87 -3.11 16.55 5.58
N HIS A 88 -2.58 15.91 4.54
CA HIS A 88 -3.18 16.02 3.22
C HIS A 88 -4.51 15.25 3.21
N HIS A 89 -5.51 15.74 2.48
CA HIS A 89 -6.84 15.12 2.45
C HIS A 89 -6.83 13.63 2.04
N SER A 90 -5.88 13.23 1.19
CA SER A 90 -5.65 11.81 0.84
C SER A 90 -5.34 10.90 2.03
N ASN A 91 -4.81 11.44 3.12
CA ASN A 91 -4.51 10.72 4.36
C ASN A 91 -5.68 10.77 5.36
N GLU A 92 -6.63 11.70 5.21
CA GLU A 92 -7.78 11.82 6.12
C GLU A 92 -8.91 10.86 5.75
N LEU A 93 -9.22 10.77 4.45
CA LEU A 93 -10.37 10.01 3.93
C LEU A 93 -10.39 8.49 4.20
N PRO A 94 -9.26 7.76 4.29
CA PRO A 94 -9.29 6.29 4.36
C PRO A 94 -9.72 5.69 5.70
N TRP A 95 -9.83 6.48 6.76
CA TRP A 95 -10.14 6.05 8.13
C TRP A 95 -11.60 6.31 8.49
#